data_AF-A0A7V6X252-F1
#
_entry.id   AF-A0A7V6X252-F1
#
_cell.length_a   1.000
_cell.length_b   1.000
_cell.length_c   1.000
_cell.angle_alpha   90.00
_cell.angle_beta   90.00
_cell.angle_gamma   90.00
#
_symmetry.space_group_name_H-M   'P 1'
#
loop_
_entity.id
_entity.type
_entity.pdbx_description
1 polymer ?
#
loop_
_entity_poly.entity_id
_entity_poly.type
_entity_poly.pdbx_seq_one_letter_code
_entity_poly.pdbx_strand_id
1 'polypeptide(L)'
;MNEGRYDIIKLGLRDSDVKKNKDGGGDPKYFGDCGNELREFLRARIKELEQNFRKDFTAYPDMPAVGKVRLKKEALAKSHRPNRIFNEKTCPIIGVDHFGELLIKVTPDRLNNLDRVIKETTSTRAEANITAIEDIVPNTISDVLAGVNLETMKKRYRENPNEPIKIQLFDYKDVQTNRKNKEIFNNLVTQIRAEILDTIRYSDTLISYKVRISEESALEVLATYIGVRKLAFFLDTKLSHQGKIRFCNPLTFQSYFKAKETGR
;
A
#
# COMPACT_ATOMS: atom_id res chain seq x y z
N MET A 1 -45.10 12.57 -18.43
CA MET A 1 -43.97 12.61 -17.47
C MET A 1 -44.15 11.41 -16.56
N ASN A 2 -43.32 10.36 -16.69
CA ASN A 2 -43.30 9.24 -15.75
C ASN A 2 -41.94 9.27 -15.05
N GLU A 3 -41.93 9.76 -13.82
CA GLU A 3 -40.80 9.62 -12.90
C GLU A 3 -40.68 8.13 -12.52
N GLY A 4 -39.80 7.42 -13.21
CA GLY A 4 -39.46 6.03 -12.88
C GLY A 4 -38.79 5.98 -11.51
N ARG A 5 -39.57 5.66 -10.48
CA ARG A 5 -39.09 5.33 -9.15
C ARG A 5 -38.35 3.99 -9.24
N TYR A 6 -37.03 4.00 -9.09
CA TYR A 6 -36.26 2.77 -8.96
C TYR A 6 -36.38 2.27 -7.53
N ASP A 7 -37.13 1.19 -7.33
CA ASP A 7 -37.24 0.56 -6.02
C ASP A 7 -35.94 -0.20 -5.69
N ILE A 8 -35.33 0.14 -4.55
CA ILE A 8 -34.18 -0.60 -4.02
C ILE A 8 -34.73 -1.82 -3.26
N ILE A 9 -34.51 -3.01 -3.80
CA ILE A 9 -34.87 -4.27 -3.13
C ILE A 9 -33.78 -4.60 -2.11
N LYS A 10 -34.09 -4.45 -0.83
CA LYS A 10 -33.23 -4.90 0.27
C LYS A 10 -33.38 -6.42 0.44
N LEU A 11 -32.40 -7.17 -0.03
CA LEU A 11 -32.30 -8.60 0.25
C LEU A 11 -31.73 -8.81 1.66
N GLY A 12 -32.48 -9.49 2.52
CA GLY A 12 -32.00 -9.95 3.82
C GLY A 12 -31.19 -11.24 3.67
N LEU A 13 -30.05 -11.33 4.35
CA LEU A 13 -29.28 -12.57 4.47
C LEU A 13 -30.13 -13.62 5.20
N ARG A 14 -30.28 -14.80 4.59
CA ARG A 14 -30.88 -15.97 5.24
C ARG A 14 -29.80 -16.73 5.99
N ASP A 15 -30.16 -17.45 7.05
CA ASP A 15 -29.21 -18.28 7.81
C ASP A 15 -28.52 -19.35 6.93
N SER A 16 -29.16 -19.76 5.83
CA SER A 16 -28.61 -20.67 4.83
C SER A 16 -27.53 -20.07 3.92
N ASP A 17 -27.47 -18.74 3.83
CA ASP A 17 -26.53 -18.01 2.98
C ASP A 17 -25.13 -17.95 3.61
N VAL A 18 -25.07 -18.11 4.94
CA VAL A 18 -23.82 -18.13 5.71
C VAL A 18 -23.38 -19.58 5.91
N LYS A 19 -22.58 -20.09 4.97
CA LYS A 19 -21.88 -21.37 5.14
C LYS A 19 -20.44 -21.12 5.56
N LYS A 20 -19.96 -21.83 6.60
CA LYS A 20 -18.52 -21.95 6.84
C LYS A 20 -17.89 -22.58 5.60
N ASN A 21 -16.82 -21.97 5.07
CA ASN A 21 -16.00 -22.65 4.08
C ASN A 21 -15.54 -23.98 4.70
N LYS A 22 -15.80 -25.08 4.00
CA LYS A 22 -15.24 -26.39 4.35
C LYS A 22 -13.71 -26.24 4.26
N ASP A 23 -13.05 -26.36 5.40
CA ASP A 23 -11.60 -26.50 5.58
C ASP A 23 -10.73 -25.71 4.58
N GLY A 24 -10.66 -24.40 4.81
CA GLY A 24 -9.84 -23.48 4.03
C GLY A 24 -8.35 -23.59 4.40
N GLY A 25 -7.66 -24.52 3.75
CA GLY A 25 -6.21 -24.66 3.88
C GLY A 25 -5.65 -25.63 2.86
N GLY A 26 -5.78 -25.30 1.57
CA GLY A 26 -5.13 -26.08 0.51
C GLY A 26 -3.62 -26.20 0.74
N ASP A 27 -3.03 -27.25 0.19
CA ASP A 27 -1.60 -27.50 0.34
C ASP A 27 -0.76 -26.30 -0.12
N PRO A 28 0.41 -26.08 0.50
CA PRO A 28 1.27 -24.95 0.16
C PRO A 28 1.64 -25.01 -1.32
N LYS A 29 1.27 -23.98 -2.07
CA LYS A 29 1.59 -23.87 -3.50
C LYS A 29 2.94 -23.21 -3.69
N TYR A 30 3.82 -23.88 -4.42
CA TYR A 30 5.13 -23.35 -4.82
C TYR A 30 5.00 -22.62 -6.18
N PHE A 31 5.72 -21.52 -6.32
CA PHE A 31 5.75 -20.67 -7.53
C PHE A 31 7.15 -20.65 -8.17
N GLY A 32 7.82 -21.80 -8.15
CA GLY A 32 9.19 -22.00 -8.58
C GLY A 32 9.97 -22.85 -7.59
N ASP A 33 11.28 -23.01 -7.83
CA ASP A 33 12.17 -23.70 -6.90
C ASP A 33 12.55 -22.81 -5.71
N CYS A 34 12.66 -23.40 -4.52
CA CYS A 34 13.09 -22.73 -3.30
C CYS A 34 14.58 -22.99 -3.01
N GLY A 35 15.39 -23.06 -4.06
CA GLY A 35 16.82 -23.32 -3.99
C GLY A 35 17.65 -22.18 -3.42
N ASN A 36 18.95 -22.44 -3.30
CA ASN A 36 19.92 -21.49 -2.74
C ASN A 36 20.01 -20.18 -3.54
N GLU A 37 19.83 -20.24 -4.86
CA GLU A 37 19.88 -19.05 -5.72
C GLU A 37 18.80 -18.02 -5.33
N LEU A 38 17.55 -18.46 -5.19
CA LEU A 38 16.45 -17.59 -4.77
C LEU A 38 16.68 -17.04 -3.35
N ARG A 39 17.18 -17.88 -2.44
CA ARG A 39 17.48 -17.44 -1.07
C ARG A 39 18.57 -16.37 -1.06
N GLU A 40 19.69 -16.59 -1.75
CA GLU A 40 20.76 -15.60 -1.83
C GLU A 40 20.32 -14.31 -2.53
N PHE A 41 19.49 -14.41 -3.58
CA PHE A 41 18.88 -13.24 -4.22
C PHE A 41 18.06 -12.41 -3.22
N LEU A 42 17.11 -13.03 -2.51
CA LEU A 42 16.26 -12.32 -1.56
C LEU A 42 17.05 -11.75 -0.37
N ARG A 43 18.07 -12.48 0.09
CA ARG A 43 18.99 -11.99 1.13
C ARG A 43 19.80 -10.78 0.66
N ALA A 44 20.23 -10.77 -0.60
CA ALA A 44 20.86 -9.58 -1.19
C ALA A 44 19.89 -8.39 -1.22
N ARG A 45 18.62 -8.61 -1.61
CA ARG A 45 17.58 -7.57 -1.56
C ARG A 45 17.34 -7.03 -0.14
N ILE A 46 17.35 -7.89 0.88
CA ILE A 46 17.22 -7.48 2.28
C ILE A 46 18.39 -6.59 2.72
N LYS A 47 19.62 -6.97 2.37
CA LYS A 47 20.81 -6.16 2.67
C LYS A 47 20.79 -4.81 1.96
N GLU A 48 20.36 -4.79 0.70
CA GLU A 48 20.16 -3.53 -0.03
C GLU A 48 19.09 -2.66 0.64
N LEU A 49 17.98 -3.26 1.08
CA LEU A 49 16.92 -2.56 1.80
C LEU A 49 17.45 -1.92 3.10
N GLU A 50 18.25 -2.66 3.87
CA GLU A 50 18.88 -2.16 5.09
C GLU A 50 19.83 -0.99 4.79
N GLN A 51 20.64 -1.09 3.75
CA GLN A 51 21.56 -0.04 3.32
C GLN A 51 20.82 1.23 2.88
N ASN A 52 19.71 1.08 2.14
CA ASN A 52 18.88 2.21 1.70
C ASN A 52 18.33 3.02 2.90
N PHE A 53 17.88 2.33 3.95
CA PHE A 53 17.30 2.99 5.13
C PHE A 53 18.31 3.32 6.24
N ARG A 54 19.62 3.09 6.03
CA ARG A 54 20.64 3.29 7.06
C ARG A 54 20.63 4.72 7.63
N LYS A 55 20.46 5.72 6.75
CA LYS A 55 20.37 7.13 7.16
C LYS A 55 19.11 7.39 7.97
N ASP A 56 17.99 6.82 7.54
CA ASP A 56 16.70 6.98 8.21
C ASP A 56 16.67 6.34 9.59
N PHE A 57 17.25 5.15 9.75
CA PHE A 57 17.38 4.50 11.07
C PHE A 57 18.29 5.28 12.01
N THR A 58 19.25 6.03 11.48
CA THR A 58 20.09 6.92 12.30
C THR A 58 19.32 8.17 12.69
N ALA A 59 18.57 8.76 11.77
CA ALA A 59 17.80 9.98 12.00
C ALA A 59 16.56 9.75 12.89
N TYR A 60 15.92 8.58 12.76
CA TYR A 60 14.69 8.22 13.44
C TYR A 60 14.79 6.80 14.03
N PRO A 61 15.61 6.58 15.08
CA PRO A 61 15.89 5.24 15.62
C PRO A 61 14.65 4.51 16.14
N ASP A 62 13.65 5.26 16.62
CA ASP A 62 12.39 4.71 17.16
C ASP A 62 11.30 4.50 16.10
N MET A 63 11.58 4.79 14.83
CA MET A 63 10.60 4.71 13.74
C MET A 63 10.93 3.61 12.75
N PRO A 64 9.98 2.71 12.46
CA PRO A 64 10.14 1.76 11.37
C PRO A 64 10.02 2.45 10.01
N ALA A 65 10.87 2.04 9.09
CA ALA A 65 10.73 2.32 7.68
C ALA A 65 9.67 1.40 7.05
N VAL A 66 9.30 1.67 5.79
CA VAL A 66 8.37 0.84 5.02
C VAL A 66 9.05 0.30 3.78
N GLY A 67 9.05 -1.03 3.64
CA GLY A 67 9.46 -1.72 2.42
C GLY A 67 8.26 -2.22 1.62
N LYS A 68 8.51 -2.59 0.36
CA LYS A 68 7.54 -3.24 -0.53
C LYS A 68 8.01 -4.63 -0.89
N VAL A 69 7.10 -5.60 -0.81
CA VAL A 69 7.30 -6.97 -1.31
C VAL A 69 6.47 -7.13 -2.56
N ARG A 70 7.12 -7.39 -3.69
CA ARG A 70 6.46 -7.70 -4.96
C ARG A 70 6.23 -9.19 -5.04
N LEU A 71 5.00 -9.58 -5.35
CA LEU A 71 4.62 -10.97 -5.56
C LEU A 71 4.66 -11.30 -7.04
N LYS A 72 5.08 -12.53 -7.35
CA LYS A 72 5.00 -13.06 -8.71
C LYS A 72 3.56 -13.02 -9.21
N LYS A 73 3.37 -12.86 -10.53
CA LYS A 73 2.05 -12.75 -11.17
C LYS A 73 1.14 -13.95 -10.89
N GLU A 74 1.73 -15.13 -10.72
CA GLU A 74 1.04 -16.38 -10.43
C GLU A 74 0.65 -16.50 -8.94
N ALA A 75 1.23 -15.67 -8.07
CA ALA A 75 1.11 -15.71 -6.61
C ALA A 75 0.25 -14.58 -6.01
N LEU A 76 -0.59 -13.91 -6.82
CA LEU A 76 -1.36 -12.73 -6.39
C LEU A 76 -2.58 -13.03 -5.49
N ALA A 77 -2.97 -14.30 -5.36
CA ALA A 77 -4.12 -14.68 -4.55
C ALA A 77 -3.89 -14.42 -3.05
N LYS A 78 -4.95 -14.05 -2.32
CA LYS A 78 -4.88 -13.76 -0.87
C LYS A 78 -4.31 -14.92 -0.05
N SER A 79 -4.58 -16.16 -0.45
CA SER A 79 -4.07 -17.39 0.18
C SER A 79 -2.57 -17.60 -0.01
N HIS A 80 -1.94 -16.96 -1.00
CA HIS A 80 -0.51 -17.09 -1.30
C HIS A 80 0.33 -15.98 -0.67
N ARG A 81 -0.30 -15.09 0.12
CA ARG A 81 0.43 -14.00 0.78
C ARG A 81 1.49 -14.57 1.74
N PRO A 82 2.73 -14.05 1.71
CA PRO A 82 3.87 -14.55 2.47
C PRO A 82 3.84 -14.32 4.00
N ASN A 83 2.68 -14.48 4.63
CA ASN A 83 2.44 -14.21 6.05
C ASN A 83 3.27 -15.09 7.01
N ARG A 84 3.79 -16.24 6.55
CA ARG A 84 4.64 -17.09 7.41
C ARG A 84 6.02 -16.50 7.62
N ILE A 85 6.58 -15.84 6.60
CA ILE A 85 7.91 -15.21 6.66
C ILE A 85 7.83 -13.72 6.97
N PHE A 86 6.72 -13.05 6.65
CA PHE A 86 6.43 -11.66 7.05
C PHE A 86 5.44 -11.64 8.21
N ASN A 87 5.95 -11.70 9.43
CA ASN A 87 5.17 -11.80 10.66
C ASN A 87 5.72 -10.85 11.74
N GLU A 88 5.12 -10.86 12.93
CA GLU A 88 5.50 -9.96 14.03
C GLU A 88 6.92 -10.16 14.58
N LYS A 89 7.62 -11.26 14.24
CA LYS A 89 9.03 -11.49 14.61
C LYS A 89 10.02 -11.02 13.53
N THR A 90 9.54 -10.87 12.29
CA THR A 90 10.30 -10.38 11.13
C THR A 90 9.72 -9.03 10.70
N CYS A 91 9.42 -8.82 9.41
CA CYS A 91 8.83 -7.60 8.88
C CYS A 91 7.33 -7.82 8.62
N PRO A 92 6.40 -7.46 9.53
CA PRO A 92 4.97 -7.75 9.34
C PRO A 92 4.36 -6.90 8.22
N ILE A 93 3.35 -7.46 7.54
CA ILE A 93 2.61 -6.77 6.46
C ILE A 93 1.62 -5.77 7.05
N ILE A 94 1.89 -4.48 6.82
CA ILE A 94 1.07 -3.36 7.30
C ILE A 94 0.01 -2.94 6.27
N GLY A 95 0.17 -3.30 5.01
CA GLY A 95 -0.79 -2.90 3.98
C GLY A 95 -0.52 -3.46 2.60
N VAL A 96 -1.22 -2.89 1.64
CA VAL A 96 -1.06 -3.15 0.20
C VAL A 96 -0.98 -1.78 -0.47
N ASP A 97 -0.13 -1.66 -1.48
CA ASP A 97 -0.02 -0.44 -2.29
C ASP A 97 -0.63 -0.66 -3.66
N HIS A 98 0.14 -1.20 -4.61
CA HIS A 98 -0.36 -1.66 -5.91
C HIS A 98 -0.79 -3.13 -5.87
N PHE A 99 -1.48 -3.58 -6.92
CA PHE A 99 -1.85 -4.98 -7.05
C PHE A 99 -0.59 -5.86 -7.13
N GLY A 100 -0.43 -6.77 -6.17
CA GLY A 100 0.78 -7.59 -6.03
C GLY A 100 1.90 -6.97 -5.19
N GLU A 101 1.74 -5.74 -4.69
CA GLU A 101 2.71 -5.09 -3.81
C GLU A 101 2.21 -5.03 -2.36
N LEU A 102 2.93 -5.68 -1.45
CA LEU A 102 2.64 -5.67 -0.03
C LEU A 102 3.56 -4.68 0.69
N LEU A 103 3.00 -3.87 1.58
CA LEU A 103 3.76 -2.97 2.44
C LEU A 103 4.17 -3.69 3.71
N ILE A 104 5.47 -3.66 4.04
CA ILE A 104 6.03 -4.30 5.23
C ILE A 104 6.68 -3.27 6.17
N LYS A 105 6.53 -3.50 7.48
CA LYS A 105 7.20 -2.71 8.53
C LYS A 105 8.64 -3.18 8.68
N VAL A 106 9.59 -2.26 8.59
CA VAL A 106 11.02 -2.57 8.47
C VAL A 106 11.82 -1.86 9.57
N THR A 107 12.60 -2.64 10.32
CA THR A 107 13.60 -2.16 11.29
C THR A 107 14.87 -3.02 11.15
N PRO A 108 16.05 -2.56 11.61
CA PRO A 108 17.29 -3.34 11.52
C PRO A 108 17.15 -4.76 12.07
N ASP A 109 16.64 -4.90 13.30
CA ASP A 109 16.45 -6.21 13.95
C ASP A 109 15.51 -7.13 13.17
N ARG A 110 14.46 -6.56 12.57
CA ARG A 110 13.45 -7.31 11.81
C ARG A 110 14.00 -7.79 10.47
N LEU A 111 14.83 -6.98 9.81
CA LEU A 111 15.54 -7.37 8.60
C LEU A 111 16.54 -8.51 8.87
N ASN A 112 17.31 -8.41 9.96
CA ASN A 112 18.21 -9.47 10.40
C ASN A 112 17.46 -10.78 10.68
N ASN A 113 16.31 -10.70 11.36
CA ASN A 113 15.45 -11.86 11.58
C ASN A 113 14.89 -12.42 10.26
N LEU A 114 14.51 -11.57 9.31
CA LEU A 114 14.02 -12.00 8.01
C LEU A 114 15.12 -12.69 7.19
N ASP A 115 16.34 -12.14 7.14
CA ASP A 115 17.51 -12.75 6.48
C ASP A 115 17.75 -14.17 7.01
N ARG A 116 17.75 -14.30 8.34
CA ARG A 116 17.90 -15.59 9.02
C ARG A 116 16.80 -16.58 8.66
N VAL A 117 15.54 -16.15 8.67
CA VAL A 117 14.40 -17.01 8.30
C VAL A 117 14.50 -17.45 6.84
N ILE A 118 14.83 -16.55 5.91
CA ILE A 118 15.01 -16.91 4.49
C ILE A 118 16.17 -17.88 4.30
N LYS A 119 17.24 -17.75 5.08
CA LYS A 119 18.38 -18.67 5.01
C LYS A 119 18.07 -20.06 5.56
N GLU A 120 17.43 -20.13 6.73
CA GLU A 120 17.39 -21.35 7.55
C GLU A 120 16.09 -22.14 7.46
N THR A 121 15.00 -21.54 6.97
CA THR A 121 13.69 -22.21 7.05
C THR A 121 13.62 -23.45 6.14
N THR A 122 13.12 -24.55 6.72
CA THR A 122 12.84 -25.84 6.06
C THR A 122 11.35 -26.20 6.05
N SER A 123 10.50 -25.29 6.55
CA SER A 123 9.06 -25.49 6.59
C SER A 123 8.47 -25.34 5.19
N THR A 124 7.74 -26.34 4.71
CA THR A 124 7.10 -26.33 3.38
C THR A 124 6.26 -25.08 3.12
N ARG A 125 5.50 -24.63 4.14
CA ARG A 125 4.74 -23.37 4.06
C ARG A 125 5.63 -22.14 3.94
N ALA A 126 6.76 -22.12 4.63
CA ALA A 126 7.66 -20.96 4.61
C ALA A 126 8.39 -20.89 3.27
N GLU A 127 8.84 -22.03 2.76
CA GLU A 127 9.41 -22.17 1.42
C GLU A 127 8.44 -21.76 0.32
N ALA A 128 7.19 -22.25 0.37
CA ALA A 128 6.15 -21.81 -0.56
C ALA A 128 5.98 -20.28 -0.56
N ASN A 129 6.03 -19.64 0.61
CA ASN A 129 5.98 -18.18 0.72
C ASN A 129 7.24 -17.49 0.18
N ILE A 130 8.42 -18.10 0.30
CA ILE A 130 9.65 -17.61 -0.35
C ILE A 130 9.48 -17.63 -1.87
N THR A 131 8.97 -18.74 -2.44
CA THR A 131 8.79 -18.86 -3.89
C THR A 131 7.78 -17.89 -4.49
N ALA A 132 6.84 -17.38 -3.68
CA ALA A 132 5.83 -16.40 -4.09
C ALA A 132 6.41 -14.98 -4.29
N ILE A 133 7.58 -14.68 -3.72
CA ILE A 133 8.22 -13.37 -3.81
C ILE A 133 8.92 -13.22 -5.16
N GLU A 134 8.67 -12.09 -5.81
CA GLU A 134 9.43 -11.63 -6.98
C GLU A 134 10.58 -10.73 -6.56
N ASP A 135 10.32 -9.74 -5.69
CA ASP A 135 11.33 -8.75 -5.29
C ASP A 135 11.00 -8.11 -3.93
N ILE A 136 12.01 -7.51 -3.29
CA ILE A 136 11.88 -6.74 -2.05
C ILE A 136 12.61 -5.41 -2.26
N VAL A 137 11.86 -4.30 -2.19
CA VAL A 137 12.36 -2.96 -2.53
C VAL A 137 11.97 -1.93 -1.48
N PRO A 138 12.71 -0.81 -1.33
CA PRO A 138 12.28 0.28 -0.45
C PRO A 138 10.99 0.95 -0.95
N ASN A 139 10.22 1.53 -0.03
CA ASN A 139 9.29 2.59 -0.41
C ASN A 139 10.10 3.86 -0.71
N THR A 140 9.90 4.43 -1.88
CA THR A 140 10.69 5.53 -2.41
C THR A 140 9.90 6.83 -2.42
N ILE A 141 10.59 7.96 -2.61
CA ILE A 141 9.96 9.27 -2.82
C ILE A 141 8.97 9.23 -3.99
N SER A 142 9.26 8.46 -5.05
CA SER A 142 8.34 8.30 -6.17
C SER A 142 7.02 7.65 -5.75
N ASP A 143 7.06 6.71 -4.81
CA ASP A 143 5.85 6.08 -4.25
C ASP A 143 5.06 7.09 -3.41
N VAL A 144 5.75 7.87 -2.56
CA VAL A 144 5.13 8.94 -1.74
C VAL A 144 4.42 9.98 -2.61
N LEU A 145 5.01 10.32 -3.75
CA LEU A 145 4.47 11.27 -4.72
C LEU A 145 3.50 10.63 -5.74
N ALA A 146 3.12 9.36 -5.54
CA ALA A 146 2.22 8.63 -6.42
C ALA A 146 2.65 8.65 -7.92
N GLY A 147 3.95 8.49 -8.18
CA GLY A 147 4.54 8.50 -9.51
C GLY A 147 4.83 9.89 -10.09
N VAL A 148 4.46 10.97 -9.39
CA VAL A 148 4.80 12.34 -9.80
C VAL A 148 6.25 12.66 -9.40
N ASN A 149 7.00 13.30 -10.28
CA ASN A 149 8.34 13.80 -9.97
C ASN A 149 8.26 14.98 -8.96
N LEU A 150 9.18 15.02 -7.99
CA LEU A 150 9.35 16.14 -7.06
C LEU A 150 9.45 17.50 -7.77
N GLU A 151 10.14 17.60 -8.89
CA GLU A 151 10.23 18.86 -9.66
C GLU A 151 8.89 19.28 -10.26
N THR A 152 8.07 18.34 -10.71
CA THR A 152 6.69 18.63 -11.14
C THR A 152 5.86 19.15 -9.98
N MET A 153 6.06 18.58 -8.79
CA MET A 153 5.39 19.04 -7.59
C MET A 153 5.83 20.45 -7.18
N LYS A 154 7.14 20.72 -7.16
CA LYS A 154 7.72 22.05 -6.91
C LYS A 154 7.22 23.07 -7.92
N LYS A 155 7.14 22.72 -9.20
CA LYS A 155 6.57 23.58 -10.24
C LYS A 155 5.12 23.96 -9.93
N ARG A 156 4.26 23.00 -9.60
CA ARG A 156 2.86 23.29 -9.22
C ARG A 156 2.76 24.18 -7.99
N TYR A 157 3.62 23.95 -7.00
CA TYR A 157 3.71 24.83 -5.83
C TYR A 157 4.07 26.27 -6.22
N ARG A 158 5.05 26.49 -7.11
CA ARG A 158 5.39 27.85 -7.58
C ARG A 158 4.22 28.52 -8.32
N GLU A 159 3.44 27.75 -9.08
CA GLU A 159 2.26 28.26 -9.79
C GLU A 159 1.11 28.60 -8.83
N ASN A 160 0.96 27.83 -7.74
CA ASN A 160 -0.12 27.98 -6.76
C ASN A 160 0.40 27.83 -5.31
N PRO A 161 1.18 28.79 -4.78
CA PRO A 161 1.87 28.63 -3.50
C PRO A 161 0.94 28.55 -2.29
N ASN A 162 -0.28 29.06 -2.43
CA ASN A 162 -1.30 29.00 -1.39
C ASN A 162 -2.12 27.70 -1.41
N GLU A 163 -1.93 26.84 -2.43
CA GLU A 163 -2.63 25.57 -2.55
C GLU A 163 -2.14 24.61 -1.44
N PRO A 164 -3.04 24.13 -0.57
CA PRO A 164 -2.64 23.23 0.50
C PRO A 164 -2.32 21.84 -0.03
N ILE A 165 -1.37 21.19 0.63
CA ILE A 165 -0.88 19.86 0.29
C ILE A 165 -1.56 18.83 1.18
N LYS A 166 -1.99 17.74 0.56
CA LYS A 166 -2.53 16.56 1.22
C LYS A 166 -1.38 15.63 1.60
N ILE A 167 -1.25 15.37 2.90
CA ILE A 167 -0.26 14.44 3.45
C ILE A 167 -0.99 13.28 4.14
N GLN A 168 -0.53 12.05 3.90
CA GLN A 168 -0.97 10.86 4.63
C GLN A 168 0.23 10.20 5.27
N LEU A 169 0.06 9.73 6.50
CA LEU A 169 1.08 8.97 7.22
C LEU A 169 0.86 7.47 7.03
N PHE A 170 1.91 6.68 7.22
CA PHE A 170 1.76 5.23 7.29
C PHE A 170 0.99 4.82 8.55
N ASP A 171 0.11 3.83 8.39
CA ASP A 171 -0.51 3.08 9.49
C ASP A 171 0.28 1.78 9.70
N TYR A 172 1.01 1.71 10.80
CA TYR A 172 1.84 0.57 11.17
C TYR A 172 1.07 -0.54 11.90
N LYS A 173 -0.26 -0.42 12.02
CA LYS A 173 -1.14 -1.31 12.81
C LYS A 173 -0.72 -1.44 14.27
N ASP A 174 -0.01 -0.44 14.78
CA ASP A 174 0.45 -0.37 16.15
C ASP A 174 0.18 1.03 16.69
N VAL A 175 -0.63 1.12 17.75
CA VAL A 175 -1.13 2.40 18.29
C VAL A 175 0.02 3.29 18.75
N GLN A 176 1.06 2.72 19.37
CA GLN A 176 2.17 3.49 19.91
C GLN A 176 3.07 4.03 18.80
N THR A 177 3.38 3.20 17.80
CA THR A 177 4.16 3.59 16.62
C THR A 177 3.43 4.65 15.82
N ASN A 178 2.13 4.49 15.60
CA ASN A 178 1.31 5.49 14.90
C ASN A 178 1.25 6.82 15.65
N ARG A 179 1.16 6.78 17.00
CA ARG A 179 1.23 7.98 17.83
C ARG A 179 2.58 8.69 17.70
N LYS A 180 3.69 7.95 17.82
CA LYS A 180 5.04 8.48 17.63
C LYS A 180 5.24 9.08 16.23
N ASN A 181 4.77 8.40 15.19
CA ASN A 181 4.82 8.89 13.81
C ASN A 181 4.13 10.26 13.69
N LYS A 182 2.94 10.39 14.30
CA LYS A 182 2.20 11.65 14.32
C LYS A 182 2.92 12.75 15.11
N GLU A 183 3.53 12.42 16.24
CA GLU A 183 4.29 13.38 17.06
C GLU A 183 5.51 13.92 16.28
N ILE A 184 6.28 13.03 15.64
CA ILE A 184 7.43 13.42 14.79
C ILE A 184 6.96 14.26 13.60
N PHE A 185 5.88 13.85 12.92
CA PHE A 185 5.31 14.61 11.82
C PHE A 185 4.89 16.02 12.23
N ASN A 186 4.21 16.17 13.37
CA ASN A 186 3.81 17.49 13.87
C ASN A 186 5.03 18.37 14.15
N ASN A 187 6.06 17.81 14.80
CA ASN A 187 7.31 18.53 15.06
C ASN A 187 8.00 18.96 13.76
N LEU A 188 8.03 18.08 12.75
CA LEU A 188 8.60 18.37 11.44
C LEU A 188 7.86 19.51 10.75
N VAL A 189 6.52 19.50 10.78
CA VAL A 189 5.68 20.58 10.22
C VAL A 189 5.98 21.91 10.91
N THR A 190 6.13 21.93 12.23
CA THR A 190 6.52 23.14 12.97
C THR A 190 7.93 23.60 12.60
N GLN A 191 8.89 22.69 12.49
CA GLN A 191 10.29 22.99 12.17
C GLN A 191 10.43 23.63 10.78
N ILE A 192 9.70 23.13 9.79
CA ILE A 192 9.70 23.68 8.42
C ILE A 192 8.77 24.89 8.26
N ARG A 193 8.24 25.43 9.36
CA ARG A 193 7.33 26.60 9.40
C ARG A 193 6.09 26.40 8.50
N ALA A 194 5.61 25.17 8.40
CA ALA A 194 4.36 24.84 7.74
C ALA A 194 3.21 24.79 8.76
N GLU A 195 1.97 24.82 8.27
CA GLU A 195 0.77 24.89 9.09
C GLU A 195 -0.18 23.74 8.73
N ILE A 196 -0.63 22.96 9.72
CA ILE A 196 -1.71 22.00 9.52
C ILE A 196 -3.04 22.77 9.60
N LEU A 197 -3.68 22.97 8.45
CA LEU A 197 -4.96 23.67 8.34
C LEU A 197 -6.14 22.83 8.80
N ASP A 198 -6.11 21.53 8.49
CA ASP A 198 -7.23 20.63 8.77
C ASP A 198 -6.76 19.16 8.80
N THR A 199 -7.53 18.31 9.47
CA THR A 199 -7.35 16.85 9.52
C THR A 199 -8.62 16.16 9.03
N ILE A 200 -8.57 15.62 7.81
CA ILE A 200 -9.67 14.92 7.18
C ILE A 200 -9.59 13.42 7.52
N ARG A 201 -10.55 12.93 8.29
CA ARG A 201 -10.67 11.51 8.66
C ARG A 201 -11.70 10.82 7.77
N TYR A 202 -11.24 9.96 6.85
CA TYR A 202 -12.13 9.13 6.03
C TYR A 202 -12.52 7.83 6.75
N SER A 203 -11.62 7.32 7.60
CA SER A 203 -11.83 6.18 8.50
C SER A 203 -10.85 6.29 9.67
N ASP A 204 -10.91 5.36 10.62
CA ASP A 204 -9.95 5.31 11.73
C ASP A 204 -8.51 5.06 11.29
N THR A 205 -8.31 4.49 10.10
CA THR A 205 -7.00 4.15 9.54
C THR A 205 -6.60 5.02 8.35
N LEU A 206 -7.52 5.81 7.79
CA LEU A 206 -7.27 6.69 6.65
C LEU A 206 -7.49 8.16 7.04
N ILE A 207 -6.39 8.77 7.49
CA ILE A 207 -6.33 10.17 7.90
C ILE A 207 -5.48 10.94 6.89
N SER A 208 -5.97 12.11 6.47
CA SER A 208 -5.24 13.03 5.60
C SER A 208 -5.10 14.39 6.27
N TYR A 209 -3.89 14.92 6.29
CA TYR A 209 -3.58 16.24 6.81
C TYR A 209 -3.54 17.24 5.67
N LYS A 210 -4.24 18.36 5.83
CA LYS A 210 -4.22 19.48 4.90
C LYS A 210 -3.17 20.47 5.40
N VAL A 211 -2.03 20.54 4.74
CA VAL A 211 -0.86 21.30 5.20
C VAL A 211 -0.59 22.45 4.25
N ARG A 212 -0.48 23.67 4.78
CA ARG A 212 0.04 24.83 4.06
C ARG A 212 1.55 24.88 4.25
N ILE A 213 2.26 24.92 3.14
CA ILE A 213 3.71 25.06 3.13
C ILE A 213 4.07 26.52 2.87
N SER A 214 5.10 27.00 3.57
CA SER A 214 5.62 28.36 3.44
C SER A 214 6.81 28.45 2.48
N GLU A 215 7.63 27.39 2.41
CA GLU A 215 8.86 27.34 1.62
C GLU A 215 8.90 26.08 0.75
N GLU A 216 9.32 26.21 -0.51
CA GLU A 216 9.36 25.08 -1.46
C GLU A 216 10.25 23.92 -0.97
N SER A 217 11.34 24.23 -0.27
CA SER A 217 12.27 23.25 0.32
C SER A 217 11.58 22.26 1.26
N ALA A 218 10.49 22.67 1.91
CA ALA A 218 9.71 21.83 2.82
C ALA A 218 9.07 20.63 2.12
N LEU A 219 8.79 20.73 0.80
CA LEU A 219 8.25 19.62 0.01
C LEU A 219 9.19 18.41 0.03
N GLU A 220 10.48 18.67 -0.14
CA GLU A 220 11.51 17.62 -0.18
C GLU A 220 11.70 17.00 1.21
N VAL A 221 11.73 17.83 2.26
CA VAL A 221 11.81 17.37 3.65
C VAL A 221 10.64 16.44 4.00
N LEU A 222 9.41 16.83 3.63
CA LEU A 222 8.21 16.03 3.90
C LEU A 222 8.16 14.76 3.04
N ALA A 223 8.57 14.84 1.78
CA ALA A 223 8.58 13.68 0.89
C ALA A 223 9.64 12.64 1.27
N THR A 224 10.73 13.06 1.91
CA THR A 224 11.83 12.19 2.36
C THR A 224 11.57 11.62 3.76
N TYR A 225 10.62 12.16 4.52
CA TYR A 225 10.32 11.64 5.85
C TYR A 225 9.70 10.24 5.78
N ILE A 226 10.36 9.26 6.39
CA ILE A 226 9.97 7.83 6.37
C ILE A 226 8.57 7.51 6.88
N GLY A 227 7.98 8.40 7.69
CA GLY A 227 6.64 8.23 8.24
C GLY A 227 5.51 8.63 7.28
N VAL A 228 5.84 9.33 6.19
CA VAL A 228 4.88 9.81 5.19
C VAL A 228 4.64 8.73 4.14
N ARG A 229 3.37 8.38 3.97
CA ARG A 229 2.89 7.45 2.96
C ARG A 229 2.60 8.14 1.63
N LYS A 230 2.02 9.33 1.69
CA LYS A 230 1.55 10.03 0.50
C LYS A 230 1.65 11.53 0.67
N LEU A 231 2.08 12.19 -0.40
CA LEU A 231 2.18 13.63 -0.48
C LEU A 231 1.69 14.06 -1.88
N ALA A 232 0.59 14.81 -1.92
CA ALA A 232 -0.05 15.20 -3.17
C ALA A 232 -0.86 16.50 -2.99
N PHE A 233 -1.20 17.18 -4.08
CA PHE A 233 -2.21 18.23 -4.03
C PHE A 233 -3.62 17.65 -3.94
N PHE A 234 -4.57 18.44 -3.44
CA PHE A 234 -5.97 18.05 -3.53
C PHE A 234 -6.41 18.12 -5.00
N LEU A 235 -7.23 17.16 -5.43
CA LEU A 235 -7.73 17.18 -6.80
C LEU A 235 -8.66 18.38 -6.97
N ASP A 236 -8.35 19.26 -7.92
CA ASP A 236 -9.28 20.24 -8.44
C ASP A 236 -10.35 19.53 -9.26
N THR A 237 -11.33 18.91 -8.61
CA THR A 237 -12.54 18.53 -9.32
C THR A 237 -13.35 19.78 -9.56
N LYS A 238 -13.02 20.53 -10.62
CA LYS A 238 -14.03 21.30 -11.33
C LYS A 238 -14.98 20.28 -11.94
N LEU A 239 -16.03 19.90 -11.18
CA LEU A 239 -17.18 19.26 -11.78
C LEU A 239 -17.68 20.24 -12.84
N SER A 240 -17.38 19.98 -14.12
CA SER A 240 -18.03 20.74 -15.17
C SER A 240 -19.50 20.35 -15.10
N HIS A 241 -20.34 21.26 -14.58
CA HIS A 241 -21.77 21.22 -14.84
C HIS A 241 -21.99 21.58 -16.31
N GLN A 242 -21.50 20.73 -17.22
CA GLN A 242 -21.77 20.72 -18.66
C GLN A 242 -21.08 19.49 -19.26
N GLY A 243 -21.76 18.36 -19.12
CA GLY A 243 -21.33 17.10 -19.71
C GLY A 243 -22.34 16.04 -19.38
N LYS A 244 -23.36 15.87 -20.24
CA LYS A 244 -24.26 14.71 -20.21
C LYS A 244 -23.41 13.46 -20.00
N ILE A 245 -23.61 12.79 -18.87
CA ILE A 245 -23.09 11.44 -18.62
C ILE A 245 -23.72 10.57 -19.70
N ARG A 246 -23.01 10.35 -20.81
CA ARG A 246 -23.31 9.25 -21.71
C ARG A 246 -22.84 8.01 -20.98
N PHE A 247 -23.77 7.35 -20.30
CA PHE A 247 -23.58 5.96 -19.93
C PHE A 247 -23.19 5.22 -21.20
N CYS A 248 -21.98 4.65 -21.23
CA CYS A 248 -21.64 3.61 -22.18
C CYS A 248 -22.71 2.52 -22.03
N ASN A 249 -23.35 2.19 -23.15
CA ASN A 249 -24.37 1.15 -23.24
C ASN A 249 -23.96 -0.08 -22.41
N PRO A 250 -24.84 -0.63 -21.56
CA PRO A 250 -24.59 -1.93 -20.99
C PRO A 250 -24.55 -2.94 -22.14
N LEU A 251 -23.40 -3.59 -22.30
CA LEU A 251 -23.29 -4.82 -23.08
C LEU A 251 -24.39 -5.76 -22.59
N THR A 252 -25.40 -5.95 -23.45
CA THR A 252 -26.54 -6.81 -23.21
C THR A 252 -26.08 -8.21 -22.82
N PHE A 253 -26.52 -8.65 -21.65
CA PHE A 253 -26.25 -9.92 -20.97
C PHE A 253 -26.78 -11.17 -21.71
N GLN A 254 -27.15 -11.05 -23.00
CA GLN A 254 -27.78 -12.11 -23.80
C GLN A 254 -26.83 -12.84 -24.77
N SER A 255 -25.58 -12.38 -24.94
CA SER A 255 -24.64 -13.00 -25.89
C SER A 255 -23.80 -14.16 -25.34
N TYR A 256 -23.93 -14.50 -24.05
CA TYR A 256 -23.11 -15.54 -23.41
C TYR A 256 -23.75 -16.94 -23.31
N PHE A 257 -25.00 -17.13 -23.77
CA PHE A 257 -25.71 -18.42 -23.66
C PHE A 257 -26.19 -19.04 -24.99
N LYS A 258 -25.61 -18.66 -26.13
CA LYS A 258 -25.82 -19.34 -27.42
C LYS A 258 -24.52 -19.80 -28.05
N ALA A 259 -23.84 -20.73 -27.40
CA ALA A 259 -22.77 -21.53 -28.00
C ALA A 259 -22.67 -22.90 -27.31
N LYS A 260 -23.79 -23.65 -27.29
CA LYS A 260 -23.83 -25.10 -27.04
C LYS A 260 -25.26 -25.59 -27.30
N GLU A 261 -25.67 -25.56 -28.56
CA GLU A 261 -26.79 -26.35 -29.09
C GLU A 261 -26.88 -26.11 -30.59
N THR A 262 -26.16 -26.95 -31.34
CA THR A 262 -26.56 -27.51 -32.65
C THR A 262 -25.45 -28.46 -33.07
N GLY A 263 -25.70 -29.75 -32.85
CA GLY A 263 -25.02 -30.79 -33.59
C GLY A 263 -25.61 -30.90 -34.99
N ARG A 264 -24.73 -31.13 -35.97
CA ARG A 264 -24.86 -32.13 -37.01
C ARG A 264 -23.45 -32.56 -37.39
#